data_AF-A0AA96WU84-F1
#
_entry.id   AF-A0AA96WU84-F1
#
_cell.length_a   1.000
_cell.length_b   1.000
_cell.length_c   1.000
_cell.angle_alpha   90.00
_cell.angle_beta   90.00
_cell.angle_gamma   90.00
#
_symmetry.space_group_name_H-M   'P 1'
#
loop_
_entity.id
_entity.type
_entity.pdbx_description
1 polymer ?
#
loop_
_entity_poly.entity_id
_entity_poly.type
_entity_poly.pdbx_seq_one_letter_code
_entity_poly.pdbx_strand_id
1 'polypeptide(L)' 'MRFKYSTNSPVQNEFDSLPRLPLLLHREARSVEAVGLVDSGATVNVLSYELGLQLGEFGTIAEPLFS' A
#
# COMPACT_ATOMS: atom_id res chain seq x y z
N MET A 1 3.39 20.15 2.83
CA MET A 1 2.72 19.22 3.77
C MET A 1 3.78 18.62 4.69
N ARG A 2 3.47 18.33 5.96
CA ARG A 2 4.40 17.74 6.92
C ARG A 2 3.83 16.41 7.40
N PHE A 3 4.62 15.34 7.26
CA PHE A 3 4.23 13.99 7.69
C PHE A 3 4.97 13.64 8.98
N LYS A 4 4.30 12.89 9.86
CA LYS A 4 4.96 12.36 11.06
C LYS A 4 5.79 11.15 10.66
N TYR A 5 7.03 11.13 11.14
CA TYR A 5 7.90 9.96 11.03
C TYR A 5 7.56 8.99 12.16
N SER A 6 7.45 7.71 11.85
CA SER A 6 7.08 6.68 12.81
C SER A 6 7.74 5.34 12.50
N THR A 7 7.95 4.55 13.54
CA THR A 7 8.37 3.15 13.47
C THR A 7 7.13 2.25 13.46
N ASN A 8 7.25 1.05 12.91
CA ASN A 8 6.19 0.04 12.91
C ASN A 8 6.56 -1.21 13.73
N SER A 9 7.71 -1.18 14.41
CA SER A 9 8.18 -2.29 15.22
C SER A 9 8.91 -1.77 16.47
N PRO A 10 8.79 -2.45 17.63
CA PRO A 10 9.52 -2.08 18.85
C PRO A 10 11.04 -2.21 18.73
N VAL A 11 11.53 -2.99 17.76
CA VAL A 11 12.98 -3.17 17.54
C VAL A 11 13.61 -2.05 16.72
N GLN A 12 12.79 -1.18 16.11
CA GLN A 12 13.26 -0.04 15.32
C GLN A 12 13.54 1.17 16.21
N ASN A 13 14.58 1.92 15.88
CA ASN A 13 14.92 3.18 16.53
C ASN A 13 14.49 4.39 15.67
N GLU A 14 14.84 5.60 16.11
CA GLU A 14 14.47 6.86 15.45
C GLU A 14 15.04 7.01 14.02
N PHE A 15 16.18 6.39 13.72
CA PHE A 15 16.78 6.39 12.38
C PHE A 15 16.04 5.47 11.40
N ASP A 16 15.27 4.50 11.93
CA ASP A 16 14.41 3.62 11.13
C ASP A 16 13.02 4.22 10.87
N SER A 17 12.77 5.43 11.38
CA SER A 17 11.47 6.09 11.25
C SER A 17 11.21 6.53 9.81
N LEU A 18 9.97 6.30 9.35
CA LEU A 18 9.56 6.61 7.98
C LEU A 18 8.31 7.50 7.97
N PRO A 19 8.14 8.37 6.94
CA PRO A 19 6.98 9.24 6.82
C PRO A 19 5.76 8.42 6.39
N ARG A 20 4.88 8.13 7.35
CA ARG A 20 3.70 7.26 7.12
C ARG A 20 2.41 8.06 7.19
N LEU A 21 1.43 7.66 6.38
CA LEU A 21 0.11 8.29 6.34
C LEU A 21 -0.98 7.21 6.37
N PRO A 22 -2.02 7.35 7.23
CA PRO A 22 -3.22 6.53 7.11
C PRO A 22 -3.95 6.86 5.79
N LEU A 23 -4.35 5.82 5.07
CA LEU A 23 -5.03 5.89 3.79
C LEU A 23 -6.33 5.11 3.86
N LEU A 24 -7.37 5.63 3.22
CA LEU A 24 -8.54 4.84 2.86
C LEU A 24 -8.46 4.58 1.36
N LEU A 25 -8.14 3.34 0.98
CA LEU A 25 -8.08 2.91 -0.41
C LEU A 25 -9.47 2.47 -0.84
N HIS A 26 -9.87 2.83 -2.06
CA HIS A 26 -11.20 2.54 -2.58
C HIS A 26 -11.13 1.96 -3.99
N ARG A 27 -11.86 0.87 -4.22
CA ARG A 27 -12.06 0.26 -5.53
C ARG A 27 -13.48 -0.29 -5.62
N GLU A 28 -14.28 0.29 -6.51
CA GLU A 28 -15.69 -0.07 -6.72
C GLU A 28 -16.49 -0.09 -5.41
N ALA A 29 -16.97 -1.25 -4.96
CA ALA A 29 -17.75 -1.39 -3.74
C ALA A 29 -16.88 -1.70 -2.50
N ARG A 30 -15.55 -1.70 -2.63
CA ARG A 30 -14.61 -2.08 -1.58
C ARG A 30 -13.80 -0.89 -1.11
N SER A 31 -13.63 -0.80 0.20
CA SER A 31 -12.74 0.17 0.84
C SER A 31 -11.88 -0.54 1.87
N VAL A 32 -10.60 -0.19 1.92
CA VAL A 32 -9.60 -0.81 2.80
C VAL A 32 -8.79 0.30 3.48
N GLU A 33 -8.75 0.27 4.80
CA GLU A 33 -7.84 1.12 5.57
C GLU A 33 -6.42 0.56 5.50
N ALA A 34 -5.46 1.42 5.20
CA ALA A 34 -4.05 1.05 5.05
C ALA A 34 -3.14 2.15 5.62
N VAL A 35 -1.87 1.82 5.81
CA VAL A 35 -0.83 2.80 6.12
C VAL A 35 0.17 2.82 4.97
N GLY A 36 0.23 3.95 4.27
CA GLY A 36 1.15 4.18 3.16
C GLY A 36 2.46 4.83 3.61
N LEU A 37 3.52 4.60 2.84
CA LEU A 37 4.78 5.34 2.92
C LEU A 37 4.72 6.53 1.96
N VAL A 38 5.11 7.71 2.43
CA VAL A 38 5.32 8.89 1.57
C VAL A 38 6.75 8.85 1.06
N ASP A 39 6.94 8.33 -0.14
CA ASP A 39 8.27 8.17 -0.75
C ASP A 39 8.43 9.10 -1.96
N SER A 40 9.21 10.18 -1.79
CA SER A 40 9.52 11.09 -2.90
C SER A 40 10.49 10.50 -3.93
N GLY A 41 11.13 9.37 -3.63
CA GLY A 41 11.99 8.63 -4.55
C GLY A 41 11.22 7.70 -5.49
N ALA A 42 9.92 7.46 -5.25
CA ALA A 42 9.08 6.62 -6.09
C ALA A 42 8.33 7.46 -7.14
N THR A 43 8.46 7.08 -8.42
CA THR A 43 7.71 7.71 -9.52
C THR A 43 6.27 7.20 -9.62
N VAL A 44 5.97 6.05 -9.00
CA VAL A 44 4.65 5.41 -9.02
C VAL A 44 4.27 4.95 -7.62
N ASN A 45 2.97 4.93 -7.35
CA ASN A 45 2.45 4.30 -6.13
C ASN A 45 2.55 2.78 -6.25
N VAL A 46 3.07 2.14 -5.21
CA VAL A 46 3.16 0.67 -5.14
C VAL A 46 2.15 0.18 -4.12
N LEU A 47 1.28 -0.74 -4.55
CA LEU A 47 0.32 -1.42 -3.70
C LEU A 47 0.83 -2.84 -3.43
N SER A 48 0.87 -3.24 -2.15
CA SER A 48 1.20 -4.62 -1.80
C SER A 48 0.15 -5.57 -2.38
N TYR A 49 0.57 -6.77 -2.79
CA TYR A 49 -0.33 -7.80 -3.30
C TYR A 49 -1.52 -8.10 -2.36
N GLU A 50 -1.27 -8.18 -1.05
CA GLU A 50 -2.31 -8.43 -0.05
C GLU A 50 -3.41 -7.35 -0.04
N LEU A 51 -3.03 -6.07 -0.07
CA LEU A 51 -4.00 -4.98 -0.23
C LEU A 51 -4.74 -5.04 -1.57
N GLY A 52 -4.06 -5.45 -2.64
CA GLY A 52 -4.69 -5.72 -3.94
C GLY A 52 -5.80 -6.76 -3.83
N LEU A 53 -5.53 -7.90 -3.19
CA LEU A 53 -6.52 -8.96 -2.96
C LEU A 53 -7.73 -8.45 -2.15
N GLN A 54 -7.48 -7.67 -1.08
CA GLN A 54 -8.55 -7.09 -0.26
C GLN A 54 -9.43 -6.13 -1.08
N LEU A 55 -8.82 -5.35 -1.98
CA LEU A 55 -9.51 -4.48 -2.94
C LEU A 55 -10.14 -5.26 -4.12
N GLY A 56 -10.08 -6.60 -4.10
CA GLY A 56 -10.69 -7.46 -5.11
C GLY A 56 -9.92 -7.55 -6.40
N GLU A 57 -8.64 -7.19 -6.42
CA GLU A 57 -7.79 -7.56 -7.55
C GLU A 57 -7.57 -9.06 -7.48
N PHE A 58 -8.01 -9.77 -8.51
CA PHE A 58 -7.79 -11.19 -8.60
C PHE A 58 -6.48 -11.38 -9.36
N GLY A 59 -5.52 -12.10 -8.76
CA GLY A 59 -4.27 -12.53 -9.41
C GLY A 59 -4.51 -13.57 -10.51
N THR A 60 -5.52 -13.36 -11.35
CA THR A 60 -5.78 -14.19 -12.51
C THR A 60 -4.93 -13.61 -13.64
N ILE A 61 -3.78 -14.24 -13.87
CA ILE A 61 -3.34 -14.40 -15.25
C ILE A 61 -4.53 -15.04 -15.96
N ALA A 62 -5.22 -14.26 -16.80
CA ALA A 62 -6.24 -14.83 -17.65
C ALA A 62 -5.52 -15.87 -18.51
N GLU A 63 -5.88 -17.15 -18.33
CA GLU A 63 -5.63 -18.16 -19.35
C GLU A 63 -6.05 -17.53 -20.69
N PRO A 64 -5.16 -17.48 -21.69
CA PRO A 64 -5.54 -16.90 -22.96
C PRO A 64 -6.68 -17.76 -23.50
N LEU A 65 -7.86 -17.14 -23.65
CA LEU A 65 -8.98 -17.71 -24.38
C LEU A 65 -8.57 -17.80 -25.85
N PHE A 66 -7.78 -18.81 -26.19
CA PHE A 66 -7.66 -19.28 -27.56
C PHE A 66 -8.90 -20.12 -27.84
N SER A 67 -9.89 -19.50 -28.49
CA SER A 67 -10.95 -20.19 -29.22
C SER A 67 -10.49 -20.50 -30.63
#